data_AF-A0A1E3W6K5-F1
#
_entry.id   AF-A0A1E3W6K5-F1
#
_cell.length_a   1.000
_cell.length_b   1.000
_cell.length_c   1.000
_cell.angle_alpha   90.00
_cell.angle_beta   90.00
_cell.angle_gamma   90.00
#
_symmetry.space_group_name_H-M   'P 1'
#
loop_
_entity.id
_entity.type
_entity.pdbx_description
1 polymer ?
#
loop_
_entity_poly.entity_id
_entity_poly.type
_entity_poly.pdbx_seq_one_letter_code
_entity_poly.pdbx_strand_id
1 'polypeptide(L)'
;MPKEQPDRRPLNKILRTSALLSFFVAASLAGPASGARFDGCNVKPASSLVVNVKDRGAKGDGKSDDTQSIQKAIDEVAGSGGTVYVPNGTYIVQAHGKNRLVLGSKMTLRLADRAVLKAMPTAAKYYSVLRIPRAKDVTVIGGTLQGDRKEHKGRSGEWGMGIIIGPESERITIAGVTSRHMWGDGFYLAGGEDIALCSVVAEHNRRQGLSIIMGNRILVTNSTFRDTRGTAPSAGIDLEPNKPHQRISNVRIENSKFIDNAGGGIMISGKKAEVAHVEILHNLFEGPRPILVENAPRVRSTSICENRYVRKEEAGNQLILR
;
A
#
# COMPACT_ATOMS: atom_id res chain seq x y z
N MET A 1 92.91 -47.48 46.71
CA MET A 1 92.55 -47.31 45.29
C MET A 1 91.31 -46.43 45.23
N PRO A 2 91.29 -45.42 44.33
CA PRO A 2 90.80 -44.06 44.58
C PRO A 2 89.47 -43.81 43.81
N LYS A 3 88.70 -42.71 43.91
CA LYS A 3 88.73 -41.44 44.64
C LYS A 3 87.33 -40.79 44.51
N GLU A 4 86.92 -40.07 45.54
CA GLU A 4 86.30 -38.72 45.52
C GLU A 4 85.31 -38.28 44.42
N GLN A 5 84.08 -37.98 44.88
CA GLN A 5 83.48 -36.62 44.93
C GLN A 5 83.09 -35.93 43.57
N PRO A 6 82.49 -34.72 43.55
CA PRO A 6 81.05 -34.46 43.52
C PRO A 6 80.60 -33.54 42.35
N ASP A 7 79.35 -33.04 42.42
CA ASP A 7 78.98 -31.66 42.06
C ASP A 7 78.64 -31.32 40.57
N ARG A 8 77.78 -30.29 40.46
CA ARG A 8 77.59 -29.31 39.36
C ARG A 8 76.68 -29.63 38.16
N ARG A 9 75.47 -29.06 38.28
CA ARG A 9 74.93 -27.95 37.45
C ARG A 9 74.54 -28.23 35.98
N PRO A 10 73.69 -27.35 35.41
CA PRO A 10 72.62 -27.70 34.47
C PRO A 10 73.06 -27.61 33.02
N LEU A 11 72.23 -28.05 32.07
CA LEU A 11 71.97 -27.27 30.85
C LEU A 11 70.78 -27.85 30.05
N ASN A 12 69.86 -26.95 29.73
CA ASN A 12 68.78 -27.11 28.75
C ASN A 12 69.27 -27.66 27.40
N LYS A 13 68.48 -28.60 26.84
CA LYS A 13 68.33 -29.00 25.42
C LYS A 13 67.49 -30.30 25.44
N ILE A 14 66.40 -30.56 24.73
CA ILE A 14 65.78 -30.14 23.46
C ILE A 14 64.33 -30.66 23.54
N LEU A 15 63.33 -29.98 22.97
CA LEU A 15 62.54 -30.54 21.86
C LEU A 15 61.47 -29.54 21.40
N ARG A 16 61.64 -29.14 20.14
CA ARG A 16 60.65 -28.50 19.29
C ARG A 16 59.44 -29.42 19.20
N THR A 17 58.26 -28.91 19.53
CA THR A 17 57.01 -29.41 18.96
C THR A 17 56.28 -28.22 18.34
N SER A 18 56.17 -28.28 17.03
CA SER A 18 55.43 -27.34 16.20
C SER A 18 53.95 -27.45 16.54
N ALA A 19 53.39 -26.47 17.26
CA ALA A 19 51.95 -26.32 17.39
C ALA A 19 51.44 -25.60 16.14
N LEU A 20 50.86 -26.38 15.22
CA LEU A 20 50.09 -25.85 14.10
C LEU A 20 48.79 -25.19 14.60
N LEU A 21 48.56 -24.01 14.03
CA LEU A 21 47.37 -23.19 13.98
C LEU A 21 46.02 -23.92 14.15
N SER A 22 45.14 -23.29 14.92
CA SER A 22 43.71 -23.19 14.56
C SER A 22 43.17 -21.86 15.10
N PHE A 23 43.46 -20.77 14.37
CA PHE A 23 42.71 -19.53 14.53
C PHE A 23 41.28 -19.79 14.02
N PHE A 24 40.34 -20.02 14.93
CA PHE A 24 38.92 -19.86 14.60
C PHE A 24 38.66 -18.37 14.40
N VAL A 25 38.78 -17.90 13.17
CA VAL A 25 38.11 -16.67 12.74
C VAL A 25 36.63 -16.99 12.78
N ALA A 26 35.93 -16.53 13.82
CA ALA A 26 34.49 -16.45 13.79
C ALA A 26 34.12 -15.46 12.67
N ALA A 27 33.93 -15.97 11.46
CA ALA A 27 33.29 -15.23 10.39
C ALA A 27 31.85 -14.96 10.89
N SER A 28 31.63 -13.76 11.42
CA SER A 28 30.29 -13.24 11.59
C SER A 28 29.68 -13.23 10.18
N LEU A 29 28.84 -14.21 9.89
CA LEU A 29 27.91 -14.14 8.78
C LEU A 29 26.96 -13.00 9.11
N ALA A 30 27.36 -11.78 8.75
CA ALA A 30 26.43 -10.68 8.60
C ALA A 30 25.38 -11.18 7.61
N GLY A 31 24.20 -11.51 8.12
CA GLY A 31 23.04 -11.81 7.28
C GLY A 31 22.86 -10.68 6.27
N PRO A 32 22.26 -10.97 5.11
CA PRO A 32 22.05 -9.95 4.08
C PRO A 32 21.42 -8.72 4.75
N ALA A 33 22.07 -7.58 4.56
CA ALA A 33 21.60 -6.29 5.06
C ALA A 33 20.11 -6.18 4.73
N SER A 34 19.28 -6.01 5.76
CA SER A 34 17.91 -5.56 5.63
C SER A 34 17.90 -4.45 4.60
N GLY A 35 17.33 -4.69 3.42
CA GLY A 35 17.18 -3.66 2.39
C GLY A 35 16.64 -2.40 3.06
N ALA A 36 17.22 -1.25 2.73
CA ALA A 36 16.84 0.02 3.34
C ALA A 36 15.31 0.14 3.34
N ARG A 37 14.72 0.47 4.50
CA ARG A 37 13.27 0.64 4.63
C ARG A 37 12.81 1.65 3.59
N PHE A 38 11.89 1.25 2.73
CA PHE A 38 11.27 2.17 1.78
C PHE A 38 10.40 3.18 2.57
N ASP A 39 10.80 4.45 2.52
CA ASP A 39 9.99 5.60 2.92
C ASP A 39 9.59 6.36 1.65
N GLY A 40 8.40 6.02 1.13
CA GLY A 40 7.85 6.65 -0.05
C GLY A 40 6.92 7.83 0.25
N CYS A 41 6.79 8.29 1.50
CA CYS A 41 5.81 9.32 1.84
C CYS A 41 6.26 10.76 1.57
N ASN A 42 7.54 10.95 1.25
CA ASN A 42 8.13 12.27 1.00
C ASN A 42 8.58 12.38 -0.47
N VAL A 43 7.66 12.72 -1.37
CA VAL A 43 7.99 12.95 -2.79
C VAL A 43 7.71 14.39 -3.19
N LYS A 44 8.77 15.14 -3.49
CA LYS A 44 8.66 16.47 -4.08
C LYS A 44 8.56 16.35 -5.60
N PRO A 45 7.75 17.19 -6.27
CA PRO A 45 7.76 17.24 -7.73
C PRO A 45 9.17 17.51 -8.26
N ALA A 46 9.61 16.75 -9.25
CA ALA A 46 10.92 16.90 -9.88
C ALA A 46 11.02 18.14 -10.80
N SER A 47 9.89 18.82 -11.06
CA SER A 47 9.76 19.94 -11.97
C SER A 47 8.86 21.02 -11.36
N SER A 48 9.16 22.29 -11.64
CA SER A 48 8.34 23.45 -11.27
C SER A 48 7.15 23.68 -12.21
N LEU A 49 7.06 22.95 -13.33
CA LEU A 49 5.94 23.04 -14.26
C LEU A 49 4.63 22.66 -13.58
N VAL A 50 3.63 23.53 -13.69
CA VAL A 50 2.26 23.28 -13.23
C VAL A 50 1.28 23.51 -14.38
N VAL A 51 0.49 22.49 -14.70
CA VAL A 51 -0.59 22.55 -15.69
C VAL A 51 -1.93 22.49 -14.95
N ASN A 52 -2.70 23.58 -14.99
CA ASN A 52 -4.02 23.63 -14.38
C ASN A 52 -5.07 23.06 -15.34
N VAL A 53 -5.90 22.12 -14.88
CA VAL A 53 -6.93 21.49 -15.71
C VAL A 53 -7.98 22.49 -16.23
N LYS A 54 -8.22 23.59 -15.51
CA LYS A 54 -9.15 24.65 -15.97
C LYS A 54 -8.64 25.37 -17.22
N ASP A 55 -7.33 25.52 -17.34
CA ASP A 55 -6.69 26.08 -18.54
C ASP A 55 -6.74 25.11 -19.74
N ARG A 56 -7.23 23.88 -19.53
CA ARG A 56 -7.50 22.87 -20.56
C ARG A 56 -9.00 22.64 -20.78
N GLY A 57 -9.84 23.49 -20.19
CA GLY A 57 -11.29 23.49 -20.37
C GLY A 57 -12.08 22.69 -19.34
N ALA A 58 -11.45 22.14 -18.30
CA ALA A 58 -12.18 21.46 -17.24
C ALA A 58 -12.99 22.49 -16.44
N LYS A 59 -14.26 22.20 -16.17
CA LYS A 59 -15.19 23.11 -15.50
C LYS A 59 -15.24 22.86 -14.00
N GLY A 60 -15.28 21.60 -13.57
CA GLY A 60 -15.42 21.26 -12.15
C GLY A 60 -16.77 21.68 -11.55
N ASP A 61 -17.82 21.71 -12.37
CA ASP A 61 -19.17 22.19 -12.04
C ASP A 61 -20.13 21.10 -11.52
N GLY A 62 -19.65 19.86 -11.41
CA GLY A 62 -20.42 18.69 -11.00
C GLY A 62 -21.40 18.16 -12.04
N LYS A 63 -21.33 18.65 -13.28
CA LYS A 63 -22.27 18.32 -14.37
C LYS A 63 -21.57 17.97 -15.68
N SER A 64 -20.59 18.76 -16.08
CA SER A 64 -19.86 18.63 -17.33
C SER A 64 -18.88 17.47 -17.28
N ASP A 65 -18.73 16.75 -18.40
CA ASP A 65 -17.68 15.76 -18.58
C ASP A 65 -16.32 16.46 -18.70
N ASP A 66 -15.50 16.34 -17.67
CA ASP A 66 -14.18 16.96 -17.58
C ASP A 66 -13.04 16.02 -18.01
N THR A 67 -13.37 14.80 -18.46
CA THR A 67 -12.38 13.73 -18.65
C THR A 67 -11.30 14.12 -19.65
N GLN A 68 -11.70 14.63 -20.82
CA GLN A 68 -10.73 14.97 -21.87
C GLN A 68 -9.84 16.15 -21.47
N SER A 69 -10.38 17.15 -20.78
CA SER A 69 -9.61 18.31 -20.33
C SER A 69 -8.58 17.93 -19.27
N ILE A 70 -8.95 17.04 -18.35
CA ILE A 70 -8.01 16.52 -17.35
C ILE A 70 -6.96 15.62 -18.02
N GLN A 71 -7.34 14.74 -18.95
CA GLN A 71 -6.38 13.90 -19.66
C GLN A 71 -5.39 14.72 -20.48
N LYS A 72 -5.83 15.81 -21.15
CA LYS A 72 -4.91 16.73 -21.86
C LYS A 72 -3.85 17.31 -20.93
N ALA A 73 -4.24 17.73 -19.72
CA ALA A 73 -3.27 18.23 -18.74
C ALA A 73 -2.28 17.14 -18.30
N ILE A 74 -2.75 15.89 -18.13
CA ILE A 74 -1.90 14.73 -17.82
C ILE A 74 -0.90 14.49 -18.96
N ASP A 75 -1.37 14.49 -20.20
CA ASP A 75 -0.55 14.19 -21.38
C ASP A 75 0.59 15.21 -21.59
N GLU A 76 0.45 16.44 -21.10
CA GLU A 76 1.48 17.48 -21.20
C GLU A 76 2.68 17.27 -20.27
N VAL A 77 2.47 16.66 -19.10
CA VAL A 77 3.53 16.48 -18.08
C VAL A 77 4.01 15.05 -17.95
N ALA A 78 3.23 14.07 -18.42
CA ALA A 78 3.58 12.67 -18.37
C ALA A 78 4.86 12.41 -19.18
N GLY A 79 5.85 11.79 -18.53
CA GLY A 79 7.14 11.42 -19.11
C GLY A 79 8.18 12.54 -19.10
N SER A 80 7.75 13.81 -19.12
CA SER A 80 8.62 14.99 -19.13
C SER A 80 8.87 15.59 -17.74
N GLY A 81 7.97 15.37 -16.78
CA GLY A 81 8.03 16.00 -15.46
C GLY A 81 7.05 17.15 -15.33
N GLY A 82 6.35 17.23 -14.19
CA GLY A 82 5.47 18.35 -13.86
C GLY A 82 4.32 17.96 -12.95
N THR A 83 3.52 18.97 -12.60
CA THR A 83 2.33 18.81 -11.76
C THR A 83 1.08 19.16 -12.56
N VAL A 84 0.15 18.21 -12.71
CA VAL A 84 -1.24 18.54 -13.04
C VAL A 84 -1.92 19.03 -11.77
N TYR A 85 -2.45 20.24 -11.81
CA TYR A 85 -3.21 20.82 -10.70
C TYR A 85 -4.71 20.81 -10.99
N VAL A 86 -5.48 20.22 -10.06
CA VAL A 86 -6.94 20.18 -10.08
C VAL A 86 -7.45 21.08 -8.94
N PRO A 87 -7.91 22.31 -9.25
CA PRO A 87 -8.43 23.21 -8.22
C PRO A 87 -9.77 22.71 -7.66
N ASN A 88 -10.27 23.39 -6.62
CA ASN A 88 -11.55 23.03 -6.00
C ASN A 88 -12.69 23.01 -7.03
N GLY A 89 -13.52 21.96 -6.97
CA GLY A 89 -14.62 21.70 -7.90
C GLY A 89 -15.00 20.23 -7.87
N THR A 90 -16.14 19.89 -8.47
CA THR A 90 -16.53 18.49 -8.72
C THR A 90 -16.42 18.21 -10.20
N TYR A 91 -15.52 17.32 -10.58
CA TYR A 91 -15.20 16.99 -11.95
C TYR A 91 -15.80 15.63 -12.29
N ILE A 92 -16.75 15.60 -13.21
CA ILE A 92 -17.37 14.35 -13.64
C ILE A 92 -16.46 13.68 -14.64
N VAL A 93 -16.08 12.42 -14.39
CA VAL A 93 -15.10 11.70 -15.20
C VAL A 93 -15.60 10.33 -15.66
N GLN A 94 -15.32 9.99 -16.90
CA GLN A 94 -15.51 8.66 -17.46
C GLN A 94 -14.49 7.70 -16.82
N ALA A 95 -14.97 6.66 -16.13
CA ALA A 95 -14.11 5.73 -15.39
C ALA A 95 -13.89 4.38 -16.09
N HIS A 96 -14.58 4.14 -17.22
CA HIS A 96 -14.50 2.87 -17.95
C HIS A 96 -14.26 3.10 -19.45
N GLY A 97 -13.96 2.02 -20.18
CA GLY A 97 -13.59 2.10 -21.59
C GLY A 97 -12.20 2.70 -21.81
N LYS A 98 -11.97 3.22 -23.02
CA LYS A 98 -10.67 3.78 -23.47
C LYS A 98 -10.43 5.21 -22.99
N ASN A 99 -11.49 5.95 -22.68
CA ASN A 99 -11.42 7.38 -22.38
C ASN A 99 -11.25 7.67 -20.88
N ARG A 100 -10.87 6.68 -20.06
CA ARG A 100 -10.65 6.90 -18.63
C ARG A 100 -9.36 7.68 -18.37
N LEU A 101 -9.24 8.30 -17.21
CA LEU A 101 -8.01 8.97 -16.82
C LEU A 101 -6.86 7.97 -16.59
N VAL A 102 -5.77 8.18 -17.32
CA VAL A 102 -4.56 7.35 -17.26
C VAL A 102 -3.36 8.23 -16.95
N LEU A 103 -2.68 7.95 -15.84
CA LEU A 103 -1.46 8.64 -15.44
C LEU A 103 -0.24 7.96 -16.06
N GLY A 104 0.70 8.77 -16.54
CA GLY A 104 1.99 8.33 -17.07
C GLY A 104 3.12 8.44 -16.05
N SER A 105 4.35 8.12 -16.48
CA SER A 105 5.53 8.22 -15.63
C SER A 105 5.92 9.68 -15.33
N LYS A 106 6.75 9.90 -14.31
CA LYS A 106 7.40 11.19 -13.99
C LYS A 106 6.42 12.34 -13.87
N MET A 107 5.36 12.18 -13.09
CA MET A 107 4.38 13.25 -12.92
C MET A 107 3.79 13.30 -11.52
N THR A 108 3.26 14.47 -11.17
CA THR A 108 2.41 14.66 -10.00
C THR A 108 1.00 15.03 -10.45
N LEU A 109 -0.01 14.32 -9.94
CA LEU A 109 -1.40 14.79 -9.97
C LEU A 109 -1.74 15.35 -8.59
N ARG A 110 -1.98 16.66 -8.49
CA ARG A 110 -2.31 17.35 -7.25
C ARG A 110 -3.72 17.91 -7.28
N LEU A 111 -4.59 17.36 -6.45
CA LEU A 111 -5.94 17.85 -6.22
C LEU A 111 -5.94 18.79 -5.02
N ALA A 112 -6.65 19.91 -5.13
CA ALA A 112 -6.97 20.75 -3.99
C ALA A 112 -7.86 19.98 -2.99
N ASP A 113 -7.85 20.39 -1.72
CA ASP A 113 -8.50 19.66 -0.62
C ASP A 113 -9.98 19.35 -0.86
N ARG A 114 -10.71 20.25 -1.53
CA ARG A 114 -12.14 20.09 -1.85
C ARG A 114 -12.40 19.72 -3.31
N ALA A 115 -11.36 19.37 -4.07
CA ALA A 115 -11.52 18.85 -5.42
C ALA A 115 -12.01 17.40 -5.38
N VAL A 116 -13.00 17.09 -6.21
CA VAL A 116 -13.59 15.75 -6.32
C VAL A 116 -13.52 15.29 -7.77
N LEU A 117 -12.85 14.17 -8.03
CA LEU A 117 -13.00 13.41 -9.28
C LEU A 117 -14.12 12.39 -9.06
N LYS A 118 -15.30 12.63 -9.63
CA LYS A 118 -16.48 11.77 -9.47
C LYS A 118 -16.69 10.91 -10.71
N ALA A 119 -16.71 9.60 -10.54
CA ALA A 119 -17.05 8.67 -11.61
C ALA A 119 -18.47 8.94 -12.15
N MET A 120 -18.62 8.94 -13.47
CA MET A 120 -19.94 8.88 -14.09
C MET A 120 -20.67 7.59 -13.74
N PRO A 121 -21.98 7.65 -13.41
CA PRO A 121 -22.80 6.46 -13.22
C PRO A 121 -22.76 5.51 -14.41
N THR A 122 -22.31 4.28 -14.19
CA THR A 122 -22.12 3.25 -15.22
C THR A 122 -22.75 1.92 -14.82
N ALA A 123 -22.92 1.01 -15.78
CA ALA A 123 -23.25 -0.40 -15.54
C ALA A 123 -22.03 -1.33 -15.71
N ALA A 124 -20.85 -0.75 -15.95
CA ALA A 124 -19.63 -1.50 -16.20
C ALA A 124 -19.19 -2.29 -14.95
N LYS A 125 -18.94 -3.58 -15.12
CA LYS A 125 -18.39 -4.46 -14.07
C LYS A 125 -16.97 -4.06 -13.66
N TYR A 126 -16.25 -3.37 -14.55
CA TYR A 126 -14.85 -2.96 -14.39
C TYR A 126 -14.69 -1.46 -14.71
N TYR A 127 -14.23 -0.68 -13.73
CA TYR A 127 -13.86 0.73 -13.93
C TYR A 127 -12.72 1.12 -12.98
N SER A 128 -12.08 2.25 -13.28
CA SER A 128 -11.14 2.91 -12.38
C SER A 128 -11.23 4.43 -12.57
N VAL A 129 -11.38 5.21 -11.48
CA VAL A 129 -11.36 6.68 -11.59
C VAL A 129 -9.99 7.15 -12.09
N LEU A 130 -8.92 6.62 -11.50
CA LEU A 130 -7.54 6.80 -11.96
C LEU A 130 -6.88 5.46 -12.25
N ARG A 131 -6.09 5.40 -13.33
CA ARG A 131 -5.29 4.22 -13.66
C ARG A 131 -3.82 4.59 -13.84
N ILE A 132 -2.94 3.86 -13.17
CA ILE A 132 -1.49 3.90 -13.33
C ILE A 132 -1.10 2.54 -13.92
N PRO A 133 -0.91 2.38 -15.24
CA PRO A 133 -0.88 1.06 -15.86
C PRO A 133 0.48 0.34 -15.73
N ARG A 134 1.56 1.02 -16.13
CA ARG A 134 2.96 0.57 -16.11
C ARG A 134 3.82 1.83 -16.10
N ALA A 135 3.82 2.54 -14.98
CA ALA A 135 4.43 3.86 -14.88
C ALA A 135 5.42 3.92 -13.72
N LYS A 136 6.37 4.84 -13.79
CA LYS A 136 7.36 5.05 -12.76
C LYS A 136 7.36 6.50 -12.29
N ASP A 137 7.69 6.75 -11.03
CA ASP A 137 7.83 8.11 -10.49
C ASP A 137 6.50 8.90 -10.58
N VAL A 138 5.43 8.30 -10.05
CA VAL A 138 4.08 8.91 -10.07
C VAL A 138 3.66 9.27 -8.67
N THR A 139 3.26 10.52 -8.47
CA THR A 139 2.70 11.01 -7.21
C THR A 139 1.26 11.48 -7.41
N VAL A 140 0.34 11.05 -6.54
CA VAL A 140 -1.03 11.57 -6.47
C VAL A 140 -1.25 12.18 -5.10
N ILE A 141 -1.64 13.45 -5.05
CA ILE A 141 -1.72 14.24 -3.82
C ILE A 141 -3.13 14.80 -3.65
N GLY A 142 -3.72 14.57 -2.49
CA GLY A 142 -4.90 15.29 -2.00
C GLY A 142 -6.22 14.95 -2.71
N GLY A 143 -7.26 15.67 -2.32
CA GLY A 143 -8.59 15.61 -2.91
C GLY A 143 -9.32 14.28 -2.69
N THR A 144 -10.44 14.14 -3.39
CA THR A 144 -11.33 12.99 -3.29
C THR A 144 -11.55 12.32 -4.63
N LEU A 145 -11.45 11.00 -4.65
CA LEU A 145 -11.98 10.14 -5.70
C LEU A 145 -13.29 9.57 -5.21
N GLN A 146 -14.36 9.79 -5.97
CA GLN A 146 -15.69 9.33 -5.62
C GLN A 146 -16.21 8.38 -6.70
N GLY A 147 -16.55 7.16 -6.28
CA GLY A 147 -17.17 6.18 -7.17
C GLY A 147 -18.66 6.44 -7.36
N ASP A 148 -19.26 5.59 -8.20
CA ASP A 148 -20.68 5.66 -8.52
C ASP A 148 -21.53 4.71 -7.66
N ARG A 149 -21.02 4.17 -6.53
CA ARG A 149 -21.68 3.07 -5.77
C ARG A 149 -23.19 3.24 -5.56
N LYS A 150 -23.65 4.45 -5.20
CA LYS A 150 -25.09 4.73 -4.96
C LYS A 150 -25.90 4.83 -6.25
N GLU A 151 -25.26 5.25 -7.33
CA GLU A 151 -25.85 5.60 -8.62
C GLU A 151 -25.53 4.54 -9.69
N HIS A 152 -24.84 3.47 -9.31
CA HIS A 152 -24.36 2.42 -10.20
C HIS A 152 -25.55 1.77 -10.89
N LYS A 153 -25.50 1.68 -12.22
CA LYS A 153 -26.60 1.18 -13.06
C LYS A 153 -26.57 -0.33 -13.21
N GLY A 154 -25.44 -0.95 -12.89
CA GLY A 154 -25.26 -2.40 -12.92
C GLY A 154 -25.74 -3.07 -11.63
N ARG A 155 -25.87 -4.40 -11.67
CA ARG A 155 -26.22 -5.23 -10.50
C ARG A 155 -25.19 -6.32 -10.19
N SER A 156 -24.05 -6.32 -10.91
CA SER A 156 -23.04 -7.37 -10.82
C SER A 156 -21.63 -6.81 -11.04
N GLY A 157 -20.62 -7.67 -10.86
CA GLY A 157 -19.23 -7.26 -10.86
C GLY A 157 -18.81 -6.67 -9.52
N GLU A 158 -17.51 -6.60 -9.30
CA GLU A 158 -16.92 -6.11 -8.05
C GLU A 158 -15.71 -5.19 -8.27
N TRP A 159 -15.45 -4.80 -9.52
CA TRP A 159 -14.19 -4.18 -9.94
C TRP A 159 -14.30 -2.71 -10.35
N GLY A 160 -15.02 -1.90 -9.57
CA GLY A 160 -15.13 -0.45 -9.79
C GLY A 160 -14.27 0.35 -8.82
N MET A 161 -13.05 0.70 -9.21
CA MET A 161 -12.01 1.13 -8.27
C MET A 161 -11.77 2.64 -8.25
N GLY A 162 -11.24 3.17 -7.14
CA GLY A 162 -10.72 4.54 -7.10
C GLY A 162 -9.43 4.66 -7.90
N ILE A 163 -8.37 4.01 -7.43
CA ILE A 163 -7.08 3.95 -8.13
C ILE A 163 -6.71 2.49 -8.40
N ILE A 164 -6.31 2.19 -9.64
CA ILE A 164 -5.61 0.93 -9.97
C ILE A 164 -4.15 1.24 -10.29
N ILE A 165 -3.24 0.63 -9.54
CA ILE A 165 -1.81 0.56 -9.87
C ILE A 165 -1.55 -0.79 -10.53
N GLY A 166 -1.08 -0.74 -11.77
CA GLY A 166 -0.84 -1.91 -12.61
C GLY A 166 0.54 -2.53 -12.38
N PRO A 167 0.75 -3.76 -12.87
CA PRO A 167 2.03 -4.46 -12.79
C PRO A 167 3.16 -3.62 -13.38
N GLU A 168 4.41 -3.88 -12.98
CA GLU A 168 5.61 -3.18 -13.45
C GLU A 168 5.65 -1.67 -13.14
N SER A 169 4.71 -1.16 -12.34
CA SER A 169 4.79 0.21 -11.83
C SER A 169 5.80 0.30 -10.69
N GLU A 170 6.53 1.41 -10.60
CA GLU A 170 7.64 1.56 -9.64
C GLU A 170 7.67 2.97 -9.04
N ARG A 171 8.00 3.12 -7.75
CA ARG A 171 8.09 4.42 -7.08
C ARG A 171 6.80 5.23 -7.24
N ILE A 172 5.72 4.66 -6.70
CA ILE A 172 4.38 5.26 -6.75
C ILE A 172 4.00 5.75 -5.36
N THR A 173 3.59 7.01 -5.24
CA THR A 173 3.18 7.61 -3.97
C THR A 173 1.76 8.17 -4.08
N ILE A 174 0.89 7.72 -3.19
CA ILE A 174 -0.47 8.25 -3.04
C ILE A 174 -0.57 8.89 -1.66
N ALA A 175 -0.71 10.21 -1.60
CA ALA A 175 -0.62 10.98 -0.37
C ALA A 175 -1.87 11.84 -0.13
N GLY A 176 -2.51 11.71 1.03
CA GLY A 176 -3.66 12.55 1.41
C GLY A 176 -4.91 12.37 0.55
N VAL A 177 -4.99 11.29 -0.25
CA VAL A 177 -6.12 11.03 -1.15
C VAL A 177 -7.23 10.32 -0.39
N THR A 178 -8.46 10.82 -0.52
CA THR A 178 -9.67 10.09 -0.08
C THR A 178 -10.28 9.32 -1.25
N SER A 179 -10.51 8.02 -1.09
CA SER A 179 -11.21 7.17 -2.06
C SER A 179 -12.49 6.61 -1.43
N ARG A 180 -13.65 7.05 -1.93
CA ARG A 180 -14.94 6.74 -1.30
C ARG A 180 -16.04 6.33 -2.26
N HIS A 181 -17.02 5.62 -1.72
CA HIS A 181 -18.22 5.21 -2.44
C HIS A 181 -17.90 4.49 -3.76
N MET A 182 -16.86 3.67 -3.75
CA MET A 182 -16.49 2.83 -4.89
C MET A 182 -17.43 1.63 -5.02
N TRP A 183 -17.80 1.29 -6.26
CA TRP A 183 -18.51 0.05 -6.56
C TRP A 183 -17.68 -1.18 -6.23
N GLY A 184 -16.35 -1.08 -6.25
CA GLY A 184 -15.41 -2.09 -5.77
C GLY A 184 -14.59 -1.55 -4.61
N ASP A 185 -13.30 -1.37 -4.89
CA ASP A 185 -12.27 -1.09 -3.91
C ASP A 185 -11.82 0.37 -3.96
N GLY A 186 -11.41 0.92 -2.81
CA GLY A 186 -10.86 2.28 -2.76
C GLY A 186 -9.55 2.40 -3.54
N PHE A 187 -8.61 1.51 -3.23
CA PHE A 187 -7.30 1.40 -3.85
C PHE A 187 -7.04 -0.05 -4.27
N TYR A 188 -6.35 -0.26 -5.38
CA TYR A 188 -6.08 -1.59 -5.90
C TYR A 188 -4.66 -1.69 -6.49
N LEU A 189 -3.82 -2.49 -5.86
CA LEU A 189 -2.45 -2.79 -6.28
C LEU A 189 -2.46 -4.12 -7.04
N ALA A 190 -2.47 -4.03 -8.37
CA ALA A 190 -2.39 -5.17 -9.26
C ALA A 190 -0.96 -5.70 -9.43
N GLY A 191 0.04 -4.97 -8.93
CA GLY A 191 1.46 -5.25 -9.03
C GLY A 191 2.30 -3.99 -8.85
N GLY A 192 3.62 -4.17 -8.77
CA GLY A 192 4.60 -3.08 -8.72
C GLY A 192 5.57 -3.17 -7.56
N GLU A 193 6.47 -2.22 -7.49
CA GLU A 193 7.54 -2.15 -6.49
C GLU A 193 7.68 -0.72 -5.95
N ASP A 194 8.03 -0.55 -4.67
CA ASP A 194 8.18 0.78 -4.05
C ASP A 194 6.91 1.62 -4.14
N ILE A 195 5.85 1.13 -3.48
CA ILE A 195 4.53 1.78 -3.48
C ILE A 195 4.19 2.27 -2.08
N ALA A 196 3.90 3.55 -1.93
CA ALA A 196 3.52 4.17 -0.67
C ALA A 196 2.10 4.75 -0.73
N LEU A 197 1.29 4.42 0.28
CA LEU A 197 0.01 5.05 0.57
C LEU A 197 0.11 5.74 1.92
N CYS A 198 0.07 7.08 1.90
CA CYS A 198 0.41 7.93 3.02
C CYS A 198 -0.76 8.84 3.36
N SER A 199 -1.27 8.77 4.59
CA SER A 199 -2.43 9.59 5.00
C SER A 199 -3.63 9.43 4.06
N VAL A 200 -3.81 8.26 3.45
CA VAL A 200 -4.97 8.01 2.59
C VAL A 200 -6.19 7.68 3.43
N VAL A 201 -7.38 7.98 2.89
CA VAL A 201 -8.65 7.56 3.48
C VAL A 201 -9.39 6.69 2.48
N ALA A 202 -9.77 5.48 2.89
CA ALA A 202 -10.72 4.67 2.16
C ALA A 202 -11.99 4.53 2.98
N GLU A 203 -13.12 5.03 2.47
CA GLU A 203 -14.38 5.03 3.24
C GLU A 203 -15.60 4.64 2.40
N HIS A 204 -16.51 3.88 3.01
CA HIS A 204 -17.79 3.52 2.39
C HIS A 204 -17.66 2.85 1.00
N ASN A 205 -16.57 2.11 0.78
CA ASN A 205 -16.37 1.31 -0.43
C ASN A 205 -17.13 -0.01 -0.32
N ARG A 206 -17.56 -0.56 -1.46
CA ARG A 206 -18.48 -1.71 -1.44
C ARG A 206 -17.76 -3.02 -1.11
N ARG A 207 -16.54 -3.21 -1.62
CA ARG A 207 -15.81 -4.46 -1.46
C ARG A 207 -14.62 -4.30 -0.52
N GLN A 208 -13.64 -3.44 -0.80
CA GLN A 208 -12.48 -3.23 0.08
C GLN A 208 -12.10 -1.75 0.23
N GLY A 209 -11.35 -1.42 1.28
CA GLY A 209 -10.61 -0.17 1.32
C GLY A 209 -9.38 -0.19 0.40
N LEU A 210 -8.55 -1.23 0.51
CA LEU A 210 -7.38 -1.48 -0.33
C LEU A 210 -7.19 -2.97 -0.59
N SER A 211 -7.06 -3.36 -1.86
CA SER A 211 -6.60 -4.70 -2.24
C SER A 211 -5.16 -4.68 -2.74
N ILE A 212 -4.37 -5.64 -2.28
CA ILE A 212 -3.01 -5.90 -2.78
C ILE A 212 -2.98 -7.34 -3.28
N ILE A 213 -2.84 -7.53 -4.59
CA ILE A 213 -2.79 -8.89 -5.18
C ILE A 213 -1.37 -9.30 -5.56
N MET A 214 -0.48 -8.33 -5.72
CA MET A 214 0.92 -8.52 -6.09
C MET A 214 1.71 -7.25 -5.78
N GLY A 215 2.96 -7.39 -5.36
CA GLY A 215 3.92 -6.29 -5.27
C GLY A 215 5.01 -6.51 -4.21
N ASN A 216 6.02 -5.66 -4.25
CA ASN A 216 7.18 -5.70 -3.35
C ASN A 216 7.47 -4.33 -2.74
N ARG A 217 7.90 -4.27 -1.47
CA ARG A 217 8.22 -3.02 -0.76
C ARG A 217 7.06 -2.02 -0.78
N ILE A 218 6.01 -2.38 -0.05
CA ILE A 218 4.77 -1.60 0.05
C ILE A 218 4.69 -0.97 1.44
N LEU A 219 4.45 0.34 1.49
CA LEU A 219 4.21 1.08 2.72
C LEU A 219 2.77 1.61 2.74
N VAL A 220 2.03 1.31 3.79
CA VAL A 220 0.75 1.94 4.12
C VAL A 220 0.88 2.58 5.49
N THR A 221 0.81 3.90 5.57
CA THR A 221 1.08 4.61 6.83
C THR A 221 0.16 5.80 7.07
N ASN A 222 -0.11 6.09 8.34
CA ASN A 222 -0.95 7.21 8.78
C ASN A 222 -2.34 7.26 8.14
N SER A 223 -2.84 6.12 7.68
CA SER A 223 -4.02 6.03 6.81
C SER A 223 -5.26 5.60 7.57
N THR A 224 -6.45 5.79 7.00
CA THR A 224 -7.71 5.36 7.60
C THR A 224 -8.55 4.53 6.63
N PHE A 225 -8.94 3.33 7.04
CA PHE A 225 -9.81 2.43 6.29
C PHE A 225 -11.08 2.18 7.10
N ARG A 226 -12.22 2.68 6.64
CA ARG A 226 -13.46 2.65 7.42
C ARG A 226 -14.72 2.31 6.63
N ASP A 227 -15.70 1.77 7.34
CA ASP A 227 -17.08 1.61 6.84
C ASP A 227 -17.21 0.84 5.52
N THR A 228 -16.26 -0.04 5.22
CA THR A 228 -16.33 -0.90 4.04
C THR A 228 -17.42 -1.95 4.27
N ARG A 229 -18.35 -2.05 3.31
CA ARG A 229 -19.48 -2.99 3.40
C ARG A 229 -20.15 -3.19 2.07
N GLY A 230 -20.73 -4.38 1.85
CA GLY A 230 -21.70 -4.65 0.78
C GLY A 230 -21.30 -5.79 -0.15
N THR A 231 -20.02 -6.13 -0.24
CA THR A 231 -19.53 -7.32 -0.96
C THR A 231 -18.36 -7.90 -0.21
N ALA A 232 -18.39 -9.22 0.00
CA ALA A 232 -17.34 -9.92 0.70
C ALA A 232 -15.99 -9.71 -0.02
N PRO A 233 -14.89 -9.57 0.73
CA PRO A 233 -14.81 -9.76 2.18
C PRO A 233 -15.10 -8.50 3.02
N SER A 234 -15.28 -7.31 2.41
CA SER A 234 -15.61 -6.05 3.13
C SER A 234 -14.53 -5.55 4.10
N ALA A 235 -13.26 -5.87 3.82
CA ALA A 235 -12.11 -5.55 4.63
C ALA A 235 -11.58 -4.11 4.43
N GLY A 236 -10.86 -3.61 5.43
CA GLY A 236 -10.11 -2.36 5.30
C GLY A 236 -8.95 -2.52 4.32
N ILE A 237 -8.07 -3.50 4.56
CA ILE A 237 -7.03 -3.94 3.63
C ILE A 237 -7.15 -5.45 3.44
N ASP A 238 -6.93 -5.94 2.22
CA ASP A 238 -6.80 -7.37 1.92
C ASP A 238 -5.55 -7.64 1.07
N LEU A 239 -4.66 -8.49 1.61
CA LEU A 239 -3.54 -9.06 0.88
C LEU A 239 -4.06 -10.34 0.22
N GLU A 240 -4.46 -10.28 -1.06
CA GLU A 240 -5.18 -11.35 -1.75
C GLU A 240 -4.55 -11.73 -3.10
N PRO A 241 -3.43 -12.49 -3.11
CA PRO A 241 -2.90 -13.00 -4.36
C PRO A 241 -3.92 -13.93 -5.02
N ASN A 242 -4.24 -13.63 -6.27
CA ASN A 242 -5.32 -14.21 -7.05
C ASN A 242 -4.86 -15.27 -8.06
N LYS A 243 -3.55 -15.37 -8.32
CA LYS A 243 -2.93 -16.29 -9.28
C LYS A 243 -1.61 -16.88 -8.73
N PRO A 244 -1.25 -18.12 -9.10
CA PRO A 244 -0.04 -18.79 -8.58
C PRO A 244 1.30 -18.10 -8.85
N HIS A 245 1.40 -17.26 -9.88
CA HIS A 245 2.62 -16.52 -10.22
C HIS A 245 2.76 -15.20 -9.43
N GLN A 246 1.70 -14.72 -8.77
CA GLN A 246 1.75 -13.47 -8.02
C GLN A 246 2.52 -13.66 -6.72
N ARG A 247 3.13 -12.59 -6.21
CA ARG A 247 3.83 -12.57 -4.93
C ARG A 247 3.56 -11.24 -4.25
N ILE A 248 3.34 -11.30 -2.94
CA ILE A 248 3.26 -10.10 -2.09
C ILE A 248 4.40 -10.22 -1.09
N SER A 249 5.32 -9.26 -1.08
CA SER A 249 6.47 -9.30 -0.18
C SER A 249 6.85 -7.93 0.36
N ASN A 250 7.39 -7.91 1.58
CA ASN A 250 7.93 -6.70 2.22
C ASN A 250 6.84 -5.61 2.32
N VAL A 251 5.77 -5.91 3.05
CA VAL A 251 4.64 -5.00 3.25
C VAL A 251 4.69 -4.47 4.68
N ARG A 252 4.61 -3.16 4.83
CA ARG A 252 4.52 -2.52 6.15
C ARG A 252 3.23 -1.70 6.22
N ILE A 253 2.41 -2.01 7.20
CA ILE A 253 1.16 -1.32 7.50
C ILE A 253 1.29 -0.75 8.91
N GLU A 254 1.43 0.57 9.01
CA GLU A 254 1.75 1.20 10.29
C GLU A 254 0.95 2.47 10.58
N ASN A 255 0.80 2.81 11.87
CA ASN A 255 0.21 4.07 12.33
C ASN A 255 -1.18 4.38 11.72
N SER A 256 -1.92 3.36 11.31
CA SER A 256 -3.16 3.49 10.56
C SER A 256 -4.38 3.07 11.38
N LYS A 257 -5.55 3.52 10.96
CA LYS A 257 -6.83 3.28 11.64
C LYS A 257 -7.75 2.40 10.80
N PHE A 258 -8.35 1.39 11.43
CA PHE A 258 -9.28 0.46 10.83
C PHE A 258 -10.58 0.48 11.62
N ILE A 259 -11.64 1.05 11.05
CA ILE A 259 -12.85 1.43 11.80
C ILE A 259 -14.09 0.83 11.13
N ASP A 260 -14.82 -0.01 11.84
CA ASP A 260 -16.17 -0.47 11.45
C ASP A 260 -16.30 -1.09 10.03
N ASN A 261 -15.22 -1.69 9.54
CA ASN A 261 -15.28 -2.50 8.32
C ASN A 261 -16.10 -3.76 8.58
N ALA A 262 -16.99 -4.10 7.64
CA ALA A 262 -17.83 -5.30 7.73
C ALA A 262 -17.06 -6.59 7.39
N GLY A 263 -15.76 -6.50 7.14
CA GLY A 263 -14.79 -7.58 7.04
C GLY A 263 -13.73 -7.50 8.12
N GLY A 264 -12.52 -8.01 7.86
CA GLY A 264 -11.36 -7.74 8.70
C GLY A 264 -10.88 -6.29 8.57
N GLY A 265 -10.29 -5.70 9.61
CA GLY A 265 -9.54 -4.45 9.47
C GLY A 265 -8.41 -4.64 8.47
N ILE A 266 -7.54 -5.62 8.74
CA ILE A 266 -6.59 -6.17 7.77
C ILE A 266 -6.90 -7.66 7.59
N MET A 267 -7.02 -8.10 6.35
CA MET A 267 -7.10 -9.49 5.98
C MET A 267 -5.84 -9.91 5.23
N ILE A 268 -5.28 -11.06 5.60
CA ILE A 268 -4.16 -11.68 4.92
C ILE A 268 -4.66 -13.01 4.35
N SER A 269 -4.91 -13.00 3.05
CA SER A 269 -5.28 -14.16 2.27
C SER A 269 -4.04 -14.74 1.59
N GLY A 270 -3.85 -16.06 1.60
CA GLY A 270 -2.63 -16.68 1.07
C GLY A 270 -2.89 -17.96 0.28
N LYS A 271 -4.10 -18.09 -0.29
CA LYS A 271 -4.56 -19.37 -0.85
C LYS A 271 -3.80 -19.74 -2.12
N LYS A 272 -3.60 -18.77 -3.01
CA LYS A 272 -3.10 -19.04 -4.37
C LYS A 272 -1.61 -18.77 -4.52
N ALA A 273 -1.04 -17.89 -3.72
CA ALA A 273 0.36 -17.52 -3.83
C ALA A 273 0.92 -17.04 -2.49
N GLU A 274 2.23 -16.81 -2.47
CA GLU A 274 2.96 -16.41 -1.28
C GLU A 274 2.67 -14.96 -0.88
N VAL A 275 2.54 -14.78 0.44
CA VAL A 275 2.54 -13.48 1.12
C VAL A 275 3.62 -13.54 2.19
N ALA A 276 4.68 -12.77 2.05
CA ALA A 276 5.86 -12.87 2.91
C ALA A 276 6.31 -11.52 3.47
N HIS A 277 6.91 -11.52 4.67
CA HIS A 277 7.51 -10.32 5.28
C HIS A 277 6.50 -9.18 5.41
N VAL A 278 5.44 -9.44 6.20
CA VAL A 278 4.37 -8.47 6.47
C VAL A 278 4.54 -7.95 7.90
N GLU A 279 4.70 -6.65 8.05
CA GLU A 279 4.78 -5.94 9.33
C GLU A 279 3.49 -5.14 9.55
N ILE A 280 2.79 -5.39 10.66
CA ILE A 280 1.59 -4.66 11.07
C ILE A 280 1.85 -4.06 12.45
N LEU A 281 2.09 -2.75 12.48
CA LEU A 281 2.67 -2.05 13.65
C LEU A 281 1.88 -0.80 14.03
N HIS A 282 1.67 -0.54 15.32
CA HIS A 282 1.11 0.75 15.80
C HIS A 282 -0.24 1.15 15.19
N ASN A 283 -1.04 0.18 14.73
CA ASN A 283 -2.35 0.47 14.16
C ASN A 283 -3.42 0.48 15.25
N LEU A 284 -4.48 1.25 15.00
CA LEU A 284 -5.69 1.26 15.80
C LEU A 284 -6.79 0.49 15.06
N PHE A 285 -7.34 -0.53 15.72
CA PHE A 285 -8.49 -1.27 15.24
C PHE A 285 -9.69 -0.99 16.12
N GLU A 286 -10.75 -0.43 15.53
CA GLU A 286 -12.05 -0.21 16.15
C GLU A 286 -13.09 -1.05 15.41
N GLY A 287 -13.47 -2.19 15.99
CA GLY A 287 -14.41 -3.11 15.36
C GLY A 287 -14.18 -4.57 15.72
N PRO A 288 -15.07 -5.46 15.24
CA PRO A 288 -15.14 -6.84 15.75
C PRO A 288 -14.03 -7.76 15.22
N ARG A 289 -13.43 -7.45 14.07
CA ARG A 289 -12.46 -8.32 13.39
C ARG A 289 -11.22 -7.51 13.00
N PRO A 290 -10.24 -7.36 13.89
CA PRO A 290 -9.14 -6.43 13.65
C PRO A 290 -8.17 -6.95 12.57
N ILE A 291 -7.61 -8.14 12.77
CA ILE A 291 -6.71 -8.80 11.81
C ILE A 291 -7.22 -10.23 11.59
N LEU A 292 -7.36 -10.65 10.33
CA LEU A 292 -7.78 -11.99 9.94
C LEU A 292 -6.72 -12.61 9.03
N VAL A 293 -6.25 -13.81 9.37
CA VAL A 293 -5.39 -14.60 8.50
C VAL A 293 -6.18 -15.84 8.08
N GLU A 294 -6.73 -15.81 6.87
CA GLU A 294 -7.67 -16.83 6.40
C GLU A 294 -7.18 -17.49 5.12
N ASN A 295 -7.33 -18.82 5.04
CA ASN A 295 -6.93 -19.61 3.87
C ASN A 295 -5.49 -19.30 3.41
N ALA A 296 -4.55 -19.21 4.35
CA ALA A 296 -3.24 -18.60 4.12
C ALA A 296 -2.04 -19.56 4.32
N PRO A 297 -2.03 -20.77 3.71
CA PRO A 297 -0.96 -21.76 3.91
C PRO A 297 0.41 -21.30 3.38
N ARG A 298 0.44 -20.22 2.59
CA ARG A 298 1.64 -19.64 1.99
C ARG A 298 1.99 -18.28 2.59
N VAL A 299 1.46 -17.94 3.76
CA VAL A 299 1.91 -16.79 4.54
C VAL A 299 3.19 -17.16 5.27
N ARG A 300 4.23 -16.34 5.11
CA ARG A 300 5.55 -16.54 5.73
C ARG A 300 5.98 -15.25 6.42
N SER A 301 6.57 -15.36 7.62
CA SER A 301 7.22 -14.22 8.29
C SER A 301 6.32 -12.99 8.43
N THR A 302 5.27 -13.09 9.25
CA THR A 302 4.40 -11.96 9.59
C THR A 302 4.69 -11.51 11.02
N SER A 303 4.95 -10.21 11.19
CA SER A 303 5.14 -9.56 12.49
C SER A 303 3.94 -8.68 12.81
N ILE A 304 3.28 -8.93 13.94
CA ILE A 304 2.12 -8.18 14.41
C ILE A 304 2.44 -7.70 15.81
N CYS A 305 2.79 -6.43 15.96
CA CYS A 305 3.28 -5.87 17.21
C CYS A 305 2.65 -4.51 17.49
N GLU A 306 2.46 -4.18 18.78
CA GLU A 306 2.17 -2.82 19.25
C GLU A 306 0.92 -2.17 18.63
N ASN A 307 -0.07 -2.99 18.24
CA ASN A 307 -1.37 -2.54 17.76
C ASN A 307 -2.35 -2.35 18.92
N ARG A 308 -3.23 -1.35 18.81
CA ARG A 308 -4.31 -1.10 19.76
C ARG A 308 -5.63 -1.63 19.24
N TYR A 309 -6.36 -2.34 20.09
CA TYR A 309 -7.66 -2.93 19.77
C TYR A 309 -8.73 -2.35 20.68
N VAL A 310 -9.75 -1.74 20.09
CA VAL A 310 -10.92 -1.20 20.79
C VAL A 310 -12.12 -2.01 20.33
N ARG A 311 -12.69 -2.79 21.24
CA ARG A 311 -14.00 -3.43 21.03
C ARG A 311 -15.07 -2.38 21.32
N LYS A 312 -16.05 -2.23 20.44
CA LYS A 312 -17.30 -1.57 20.83
C LYS A 312 -17.94 -2.46 21.89
N GLU A 313 -18.10 -1.95 23.10
CA GLU A 313 -19.00 -2.58 24.06
C GLU A 313 -20.36 -2.73 23.39
N GLU A 314 -20.95 -3.92 23.47
CA GLU A 314 -22.33 -4.10 23.06
C GLU A 314 -23.17 -3.15 23.90
N ALA A 315 -23.73 -2.12 23.28
CA ALA A 315 -24.77 -1.31 23.91
C ALA A 315 -25.98 -2.23 24.13
N GLY A 316 -26.06 -2.91 25.28
CA GLY A 316 -27.15 -3.86 25.53
C GLY A 316 -27.05 -4.71 26.79
N ASN A 317 -27.15 -4.09 27.97
CA ASN A 317 -28.09 -4.52 29.03
C ASN A 317 -28.04 -3.56 30.22
N GLN A 318 -28.69 -2.40 30.09
CA GLN A 318 -29.35 -1.81 31.25
C GLN A 318 -30.74 -2.46 31.32
N LEU A 319 -30.89 -3.41 32.26
CA LEU A 319 -32.21 -3.79 32.77
C LEU A 319 -32.91 -2.51 33.23
N ILE A 320 -33.92 -2.07 32.49
CA ILE A 320 -34.99 -1.25 33.08
C ILE A 320 -35.87 -2.25 33.84
N LEU A 321 -35.57 -2.44 35.14
CA LEU A 321 -36.56 -2.96 36.07
C LEU A 321 -37.52 -1.82 36.39
N ARG A 322 -38.80 -2.15 36.28
CA ARG A 322 -39.93 -1.30 36.66
C ARG A 322 -39.88 -0.94 38.14
#